data_AF-A0A663M4A5-F1
#
_entry.id   AF-A0A663M4A5-F1
#
_cell.length_a   1.000
_cell.length_b   1.000
_cell.length_c   1.000
_cell.angle_alpha   90.00
_cell.angle_beta   90.00
_cell.angle_gamma   90.00
#
_symmetry.space_group_name_H-M   'P 1'
#
loop_
_entity.id
_entity.type
_entity.pdbx_description
1 polymer ?
#
loop_
_entity_poly.entity_id
_entity_poly.type
_entity_poly.pdbx_seq_one_letter_code
_entity_poly.pdbx_strand_id
1 'polypeptide(L)'
;MVSCFMIESTEQSASHSGLPLNWSDRKELSAAQLSELPLESQIEELSTRLVTQLDENEALKAALQSTVRNKEEDFKLYQDTVEQVKDIFLQAIQQQKEEKT
;
A
#
# COMPACT_ATOMS: atom_id res chain seq x y z
N MET A 1 32.01 -20.14 -18.93
CA MET A 1 30.61 -20.61 -18.90
C MET A 1 29.92 -19.79 -17.82
N VAL A 2 29.38 -18.63 -18.19
CA VAL A 2 28.72 -17.72 -17.23
C VAL A 2 27.27 -18.19 -17.13
N SER A 3 26.88 -18.69 -15.96
CA SER A 3 25.51 -19.12 -15.70
C SER A 3 24.61 -17.90 -15.65
N CYS A 4 23.81 -17.67 -16.69
CA CYS A 4 22.67 -16.77 -16.62
C CYS A 4 21.65 -17.39 -15.68
N PHE A 5 21.64 -16.96 -14.42
CA PHE A 5 20.51 -17.21 -13.54
C PHE A 5 19.37 -16.31 -14.01
N MET A 6 18.40 -16.90 -14.71
CA MET A 6 17.11 -16.29 -14.96
C MET A 6 16.49 -16.00 -13.59
N ILE A 7 16.50 -14.74 -13.18
CA ILE A 7 15.61 -14.28 -12.12
C ILE A 7 14.22 -14.35 -12.74
N GLU A 8 13.56 -15.47 -12.47
CA GLU A 8 12.13 -15.67 -12.62
C GLU A 8 11.46 -14.48 -11.92
N SER A 9 11.05 -13.51 -12.73
CA SER A 9 10.26 -12.40 -12.23
C SER A 9 8.92 -13.01 -11.85
N THR A 10 8.73 -13.27 -10.57
CA THR A 10 7.39 -13.43 -10.03
C THR A 10 6.66 -12.14 -10.34
N GLU A 11 5.90 -12.14 -11.43
CA GLU A 11 4.76 -11.26 -11.66
C GLU A 11 3.78 -11.50 -10.51
N GLN A 12 4.11 -10.93 -9.36
CA GLN A 12 3.17 -10.80 -8.28
C GLN A 12 2.28 -9.64 -8.72
N SER A 13 1.19 -10.03 -9.38
CA SER A 13 0.03 -9.23 -9.71
C SER A 13 -0.15 -8.15 -8.63
N ALA A 14 0.36 -6.95 -8.93
CA ALA A 14 0.05 -5.74 -8.20
C ALA A 14 -1.44 -5.56 -8.40
N SER A 15 -2.19 -6.17 -7.48
CA SER A 15 -3.61 -5.98 -7.36
C SER A 15 -3.75 -4.51 -7.04
N HIS A 16 -3.93 -3.70 -8.10
CA HIS A 16 -4.53 -2.39 -7.99
C HIS A 16 -5.94 -2.63 -7.47
N SER A 17 -6.05 -2.89 -6.17
CA SER A 17 -7.27 -2.65 -5.43
C SER A 17 -7.36 -1.14 -5.34
N GLY A 18 -7.73 -0.52 -6.46
CA GLY A 18 -8.42 0.75 -6.43
C GLY A 18 -9.68 0.48 -5.64
N LEU A 19 -9.59 0.61 -4.32
CA LEU A 19 -10.77 0.69 -3.48
C LEU A 19 -11.53 1.90 -4.00
N PRO A 20 -12.72 1.75 -4.59
CA PRO A 20 -13.63 2.86 -4.60
C PRO A 20 -14.01 3.04 -3.13
N LEU A 21 -13.28 3.91 -2.42
CA LEU A 21 -13.73 4.40 -1.13
C LEU A 21 -14.89 5.37 -1.38
N ASN A 22 -15.97 4.85 -1.95
CA ASN A 22 -17.19 5.59 -2.14
C ASN A 22 -17.95 5.52 -0.82
N TRP A 23 -17.66 6.47 0.08
CA TRP A 23 -18.48 6.70 1.27
C TRP A 23 -19.97 6.90 0.93
N SER A 24 -20.29 7.29 -0.31
CA SER A 24 -21.65 7.58 -0.76
C SER A 24 -22.50 6.34 -1.06
N ASP A 25 -21.92 5.14 -1.13
CA ASP A 25 -22.68 3.90 -1.36
C ASP A 25 -23.29 3.32 -0.09
N ARG A 26 -22.96 3.88 1.08
CA ARG A 26 -23.56 3.45 2.34
C ARG A 26 -25.00 3.95 2.41
N LYS A 27 -25.95 3.02 2.33
CA LYS A 27 -27.38 3.28 2.54
C LYS A 27 -27.67 3.54 4.02
N GLU A 28 -27.15 4.64 4.53
CA GLU A 28 -27.51 5.19 5.82
C GLU A 28 -28.90 5.84 5.74
N LEU A 29 -29.74 5.68 6.77
CA LEU A 29 -30.96 6.47 6.88
C LEU A 29 -30.59 7.96 6.87
N SER A 30 -31.22 8.70 5.99
CA SER A 30 -31.09 10.16 5.93
C SER A 30 -31.58 10.80 7.23
N ALA A 31 -31.14 12.03 7.49
CA ALA A 31 -31.58 12.78 8.68
C ALA A 31 -33.12 12.91 8.75
N ALA A 32 -33.80 13.04 7.60
CA ALA A 32 -35.25 13.08 7.53
C ALA A 32 -35.88 11.77 8.00
N GLN A 33 -35.38 10.63 7.52
CA GLN A 33 -35.87 9.30 7.91
C GLN A 33 -35.58 8.96 9.37
N LEU A 34 -34.45 9.43 9.90
CA LEU A 34 -34.12 9.25 11.33
C LEU A 34 -35.09 10.03 12.22
N SER A 35 -35.45 11.26 11.83
CA SER A 35 -36.34 12.11 12.64
C SER A 35 -37.76 11.55 12.83
N GLU A 36 -38.18 10.64 11.94
CA GLU A 36 -39.47 9.95 12.03
C GLU A 36 -39.49 8.81 13.07
N LEU A 37 -38.31 8.37 13.52
CA LEU A 37 -38.18 7.30 14.51
C LEU A 37 -38.33 7.82 15.95
N PRO A 38 -38.74 6.98 16.90
CA PRO A 38 -38.63 7.29 18.33
C PRO A 38 -37.19 7.69 18.72
N LEU A 39 -37.06 8.57 19.72
CA LEU A 39 -35.76 9.12 20.12
C LEU A 39 -34.75 8.04 20.51
N GLU A 40 -35.21 7.00 21.21
CA GLU A 40 -34.38 5.87 21.61
C GLU A 40 -33.77 5.15 20.39
N SER A 41 -34.58 4.92 19.35
CA SER A 41 -34.13 4.29 18.10
C SER A 41 -33.18 5.20 17.30
N GLN A 42 -33.38 6.52 17.35
CA GLN A 42 -32.44 7.47 16.74
C GLN A 42 -31.06 7.39 17.41
N ILE A 43 -31.04 7.35 18.74
CA ILE A 43 -29.79 7.26 19.52
C ILE A 43 -29.06 5.95 19.24
N GLU A 44 -29.77 4.83 19.19
CA GLU A 44 -29.20 3.51 18.91
C GLU A 44 -28.58 3.44 17.51
N GLU A 45 -29.30 3.92 16.50
CA GLU A 45 -28.84 3.95 15.11
C GLU A 45 -27.62 4.86 14.94
N LEU A 46 -27.66 6.07 15.51
CA LEU A 46 -26.52 7.00 15.49
C LEU A 46 -25.30 6.43 16.22
N SER A 47 -25.50 5.74 17.33
CA SER A 47 -24.42 5.09 18.08
C SER A 47 -23.78 3.97 17.28
N THR A 48 -24.59 3.13 16.62
CA THR A 48 -24.11 2.04 15.77
C THR A 48 -23.29 2.56 14.60
N ARG A 49 -23.75 3.65 13.95
CA ARG A 49 -22.99 4.31 12.89
C ARG A 49 -21.68 4.87 13.38
N LEU A 50 -21.69 5.54 14.53
CA LEU A 50 -20.48 6.12 15.10
C LEU A 50 -19.42 5.04 15.37
N VAL A 51 -19.80 3.91 15.98
CA VAL A 51 -18.88 2.79 16.22
C VAL A 51 -18.34 2.25 14.89
N THR A 52 -19.21 2.00 13.91
CA THR A 52 -18.81 1.50 12.60
C THR A 52 -17.82 2.44 11.90
N GLN A 53 -18.05 3.76 11.98
CA GLN A 53 -17.17 4.77 11.39
C GLN A 53 -15.83 4.88 12.12
N LEU A 54 -15.80 4.68 13.44
CA LEU A 54 -14.57 4.63 14.21
C LEU A 54 -13.71 3.42 13.81
N ASP A 55 -14.33 2.25 13.70
CA ASP A 55 -13.65 1.01 13.28
C ASP A 55 -13.06 1.16 11.87
N GLU A 56 -13.82 1.72 10.94
CA GLU A 56 -13.35 2.01 9.58
C GLU A 56 -12.21 3.02 9.56
N ASN A 57 -12.30 4.07 10.38
CA ASN A 57 -11.23 5.06 10.48
C ASN A 57 -9.94 4.44 11.02
N GLU A 58 -10.04 3.56 12.00
CA GLU A 58 -8.90 2.81 12.54
C GLU A 58 -8.29 1.87 11.49
N ALA A 59 -9.13 1.11 10.78
CA ALA A 59 -8.69 0.25 9.69
C ALA A 59 -7.97 1.04 8.58
N LEU A 60 -8.50 2.20 8.19
CA LEU A 60 -7.87 3.08 7.20
C LEU A 60 -6.52 3.63 7.69
N LYS A 61 -6.42 4.03 8.96
CA LYS A 61 -5.15 4.47 9.56
C LYS A 61 -4.11 3.35 9.55
N ALA A 62 -4.50 2.14 9.92
CA ALA A 62 -3.61 0.97 9.91
C ALA A 62 -3.15 0.64 8.48
N ALA A 63 -4.07 0.65 7.51
CA ALA A 63 -3.74 0.43 6.09
C ALA A 63 -2.79 1.50 5.54
N LEU A 64 -3.01 2.77 5.89
CA LEU A 64 -2.13 3.87 5.50
C LEU A 64 -0.72 3.70 6.10
N GLN A 65 -0.62 3.39 7.40
CA GLN A 65 0.67 3.14 8.05
C GLN A 65 1.41 1.97 7.41
N SER A 66 0.69 0.89 7.06
CA SER A 66 1.25 -0.26 6.35
C SER A 66 1.77 0.13 4.97
N THR A 67 0.99 0.92 4.23
CA THR A 67 1.35 1.40 2.88
C THR A 67 2.61 2.25 2.92
N VAL A 68 2.73 3.15 3.91
CA VAL A 68 3.93 3.99 4.08
C VAL A 68 5.17 3.12 4.35
N ARG A 69 5.08 2.18 5.28
CA ARG A 69 6.20 1.28 5.61
C ARG A 69 6.65 0.46 4.42
N ASN A 70 5.71 -0.16 3.70
CA ASN A 70 6.04 -0.96 2.53
C ASN A 70 6.72 -0.10 1.45
N LYS A 71 6.28 1.15 1.26
CA LYS A 71 6.92 2.08 0.33
C LYS A 71 8.34 2.45 0.75
N GLU A 72 8.58 2.67 2.04
CA GLU A 72 9.93 2.94 2.56
C GLU A 72 10.87 1.75 2.33
N GLU A 73 10.39 0.52 2.54
CA GLU A 73 11.13 -0.72 2.26
C GLU A 73 11.44 -0.87 0.77
N ASP A 74 10.47 -0.62 -0.11
CA ASP A 74 10.66 -0.63 -1.58
C ASP A 74 11.73 0.38 -2.00
N PHE A 75 11.69 1.61 -1.46
CA PHE A 75 12.67 2.65 -1.78
C PHE A 75 14.07 2.28 -1.31
N LYS A 76 14.20 1.68 -0.14
CA LYS A 76 15.47 1.21 0.38
C LYS A 76 16.06 0.11 -0.53
N LEU A 77 15.24 -0.88 -0.90
CA LEU A 77 15.67 -1.95 -1.80
C LEU A 77 16.10 -1.40 -3.16
N TYR A 78 15.37 -0.44 -3.70
CA TYR A 78 15.74 0.25 -4.93
C TYR A 78 17.10 0.93 -4.81
N GLN A 79 17.33 1.69 -3.75
CA GLN A 79 18.60 2.37 -3.51
C GLN A 79 19.77 1.38 -3.40
N ASP A 80 19.60 0.31 -2.62
CA ASP A 80 20.61 -0.74 -2.43
C ASP A 80 20.94 -1.43 -3.76
N THR A 81 19.93 -1.66 -4.60
CA THR A 81 20.11 -2.27 -5.94
C THR A 81 20.88 -1.34 -6.87
N VAL A 82 20.53 -0.04 -6.88
CA VAL A 82 21.24 0.95 -7.71
C VAL A 82 22.70 1.06 -7.29
N GLU A 83 22.98 1.03 -5.99
CA GLU A 83 24.35 1.04 -5.47
C GLU A 83 25.14 -0.21 -5.90
N GLN A 84 24.56 -1.39 -5.76
CA GLN A 84 25.22 -2.63 -6.21
C GLN A 84 25.51 -2.64 -7.72
N VAL A 85 24.55 -2.22 -8.55
CA VAL A 85 24.73 -2.15 -10.00
C VAL A 85 25.86 -1.18 -10.36
N LYS A 86 25.91 -0.01 -9.69
CA LYS A 86 27.00 0.96 -9.85
C LYS A 86 28.35 0.34 -9.51
N ASP A 87 28.46 -0.38 -8.39
CA ASP A 87 29.71 -0.99 -7.94
C ASP A 87 30.18 -2.10 -8.89
N ILE A 88 29.27 -2.96 -9.35
CA ILE A 88 29.57 -3.98 -10.36
C ILE A 88 30.10 -3.33 -11.64
N PHE A 89 29.46 -2.25 -12.10
CA PHE A 89 29.87 -1.55 -13.30
C PHE A 89 31.27 -0.94 -13.18
N LEU A 90 31.57 -0.32 -12.02
CA LEU A 90 32.90 0.24 -11.75
C LEU A 90 33.98 -0.86 -11.68
N GLN A 91 33.68 -1.99 -11.04
CA GLN A 91 34.59 -3.14 -11.00
C GLN A 91 34.88 -3.68 -12.41
N ALA A 92 33.86 -3.81 -13.25
CA ALA A 92 34.03 -4.25 -14.64
C ALA A 92 34.92 -3.30 -15.47
N ILE A 93 34.75 -1.98 -15.28
CA ILE A 93 35.63 -0.98 -15.93
C ILE A 93 37.08 -1.13 -15.44
N GLN A 94 37.28 -1.37 -14.15
CA GLN A 94 38.62 -1.53 -13.59
C GLN A 94 39.30 -2.80 -14.12
N GLN A 95 38.60 -3.94 -14.13
CA GLN A 95 39.10 -5.19 -14.70
C GLN A 95 39.48 -5.03 -16.17
N GLN A 96 38.65 -4.34 -16.97
CA GLN A 96 38.96 -4.09 -18.38
C GLN A 96 40.26 -3.29 -18.57
N LYS A 97 40.57 -2.35 -17.66
CA LYS A 97 41.81 -1.57 -17.72
C LYS A 97 43.03 -2.43 -17.37
N GLU A 98 42.89 -3.28 -16.36
CA GLU A 98 43.96 -4.17 -15.90
C GLU A 98 44.25 -5.28 -16.91
N GLU A 99 43.24 -5.85 -17.58
CA GLU A 99 43.41 -6.87 -18.62
C GLU A 99 44.03 -6.35 -19.93
N LYS A 100 44.00 -5.04 -20.16
CA LYS A 100 44.57 -4.39 -21.36
C LYS A 100 46.00 -3.87 -21.15
N THR A 101 46.58 -4.08 -19.97
CA THR A 101 47.95 -3.68 -19.60
C THR A 101 48.84 -4.91 -19.52
#